data_AF-A0A357YMG5-F1
#
_entry.id   AF-A0A357YMG5-F1
#
_cell.length_a   1.000
_cell.length_b   1.000
_cell.length_c   1.000
_cell.angle_alpha   90.00
_cell.angle_beta   90.00
_cell.angle_gamma   90.00
#
_symmetry.space_group_name_H-M   'P 1'
#
loop_
_entity.id
_entity.type
_entity.pdbx_description
1 polymer ?
#
loop_
_entity_poly.entity_id
_entity_poly.type
_entity_poly.pdbx_seq_one_letter_code
_entity_poly.pdbx_strand_id
1 'polypeptide(L)'
;LYHVAIVFPERKDLAVIFKRLLDAKYPIAGASDHGVSEAFYLNDPDGNGLELYWDKPREQWPSTPDGGIDMYTIALDLEDLLSEIEK
;
A
#
# COMPACT_ATOMS: atom_id res chain seq x y z
N LEU A 1 2.01 -12.07 -16.08
CA LEU A 1 2.29 -10.99 -15.11
C LEU A 1 0.96 -10.55 -14.54
N TYR A 2 0.81 -10.45 -13.21
CA TYR A 2 -0.46 -10.00 -12.60
C TYR A 2 -0.46 -8.47 -12.40
N HIS A 3 0.59 -7.94 -11.78
CA HIS A 3 0.90 -6.51 -11.72
C HIS A 3 2.42 -6.30 -11.63
N VAL A 4 2.86 -5.03 -11.73
CA VAL A 4 4.19 -4.58 -11.29
C VAL A 4 4.03 -3.80 -9.98
N ALA A 5 4.90 -4.06 -9.01
CA ALA A 5 4.90 -3.36 -7.72
C ALA A 5 5.98 -2.27 -7.68
N ILE A 6 5.62 -1.09 -7.19
CA ILE A 6 6.51 0.07 -7.01
C ILE A 6 6.52 0.43 -5.52
N VAL A 7 7.71 0.38 -4.93
CA VAL A 7 7.94 0.70 -3.52
C VAL A 7 8.19 2.19 -3.33
N PHE A 8 7.59 2.75 -2.29
CA PHE A 8 7.85 4.09 -1.79
C PHE A 8 8.76 4.05 -0.55
N PRO A 9 9.69 5.01 -0.39
CA PRO A 9 10.63 4.98 0.72
C PRO A 9 9.96 5.32 2.06
N GLU A 10 8.94 6.19 2.07
CA GLU A 10 8.19 6.57 3.27
C GLU A 10 6.69 6.31 3.11
N ARG A 11 6.01 5.99 4.22
CA ARG A 11 4.54 5.86 4.25
C ARG A 11 3.85 7.14 3.76
N LYS A 12 4.44 8.29 4.08
CA LYS A 12 3.98 9.61 3.64
C LYS A 12 3.99 9.76 2.12
N ASP A 13 4.99 9.21 1.43
CA ASP A 13 5.03 9.26 -0.04
C ASP A 13 3.89 8.43 -0.66
N LEU A 14 3.59 7.27 -0.08
CA LEU A 14 2.43 6.45 -0.46
C LEU A 14 1.12 7.24 -0.29
N ALA A 15 0.97 7.94 0.83
CA ALA A 15 -0.20 8.79 1.09
C ALA A 15 -0.31 9.94 0.08
N VAL A 16 0.80 10.60 -0.25
CA VAL A 16 0.84 11.71 -1.22
C VAL A 16 0.42 11.25 -2.62
N ILE A 17 0.94 10.11 -3.10
CA ILE A 17 0.53 9.60 -4.43
C ILE A 17 -0.93 9.14 -4.42
N PHE A 18 -1.39 8.51 -3.33
CA PHE A 18 -2.79 8.11 -3.18
C PHE A 18 -3.72 9.33 -3.28
N LYS A 19 -3.42 10.41 -2.55
CA LYS A 19 -4.19 11.65 -2.60
C LYS A 19 -4.22 12.28 -3.99
N ARG A 20 -3.08 12.32 -4.69
CA ARG A 20 -2.99 12.84 -6.06
C ARG A 20 -3.88 12.07 -7.03
N LEU A 21 -3.92 10.75 -6.92
CA LEU A 21 -4.77 9.90 -7.75
C LEU A 21 -6.26 10.10 -7.43
N LEU A 22 -6.63 10.23 -6.16
CA LEU A 22 -8.00 10.57 -5.76
C LEU A 22 -8.44 11.93 -6.31
N ASP A 23 -7.60 12.96 -6.21
CA ASP A 23 -7.89 14.31 -6.71
C ASP A 23 -8.04 14.32 -8.24
N ALA A 24 -7.24 13.51 -8.94
CA ALA A 24 -7.36 13.27 -10.37
C ALA A 24 -8.57 12.39 -10.74
N LYS A 25 -9.31 11.87 -9.76
CA LYS A 25 -10.40 10.89 -9.94
C LYS A 25 -9.94 9.65 -10.71
N TYR A 26 -8.68 9.25 -10.53
CA TYR A 26 -8.15 8.05 -11.16
C TYR A 26 -8.70 6.80 -10.45
N PRO A 27 -9.18 5.78 -11.20
CA PRO A 27 -9.75 4.59 -10.58
C PRO A 27 -8.73 3.80 -9.74
N ILE A 28 -9.11 3.49 -8.51
CA ILE A 28 -8.38 2.57 -7.63
C ILE A 28 -9.11 1.23 -7.64
N ALA A 29 -8.38 0.15 -7.90
CA ALA A 29 -8.93 -1.20 -8.00
C ALA A 29 -9.07 -1.88 -6.63
N GLY A 30 -8.27 -1.47 -5.65
CA GLY A 30 -8.33 -1.96 -4.27
C GLY A 30 -7.21 -1.40 -3.41
N ALA A 31 -7.28 -1.65 -2.10
CA ALA A 31 -6.23 -1.32 -1.14
C ALA A 31 -6.19 -2.37 -0.03
N SER A 32 -4.99 -2.73 0.42
CA SER A 32 -4.80 -3.81 1.39
C SER A 32 -3.60 -3.56 2.30
N ASP A 33 -3.74 -4.02 3.53
CA ASP A 33 -2.64 -4.16 4.49
C ASP A 33 -2.27 -5.64 4.57
N HIS A 34 -1.00 -5.93 4.31
CA HIS A 34 -0.44 -7.27 4.27
C HIS A 34 0.28 -7.67 5.57
N GLY A 35 0.23 -6.82 6.61
CA GLY A 35 0.96 -6.95 7.86
C GLY A 35 2.44 -6.56 7.75
N VAL A 36 3.06 -6.77 6.59
CA VAL A 36 4.44 -6.37 6.30
C VAL A 36 4.53 -5.14 5.39
N SER A 37 3.48 -4.87 4.62
CA SER A 37 3.40 -3.74 3.69
C SER A 37 1.96 -3.22 3.60
N GLU A 38 1.82 -1.96 3.22
CA GLU A 38 0.54 -1.35 2.87
C GLU A 38 0.56 -0.99 1.39
N ALA A 39 -0.50 -1.35 0.67
CA ALA A 39 -0.55 -1.22 -0.77
C ALA A 39 -1.93 -0.78 -1.29
N PHE A 40 -1.93 -0.12 -2.44
CA PHE A 40 -3.12 0.05 -3.24
C PHE A 40 -2.84 -0.22 -4.71
N TYR A 41 -3.91 -0.56 -5.43
CA TYR A 41 -3.84 -1.15 -6.76
C TYR A 41 -4.59 -0.29 -7.77
N LEU A 42 -4.06 -0.19 -8.98
CA LEU A 42 -4.71 0.47 -10.11
C LEU A 42 -4.29 -0.19 -11.41
N ASN A 43 -5.00 0.09 -12.49
CA ASN A 43 -4.54 -0.25 -13.84
C ASN A 43 -4.01 1.02 -14.51
N ASP A 44 -2.88 0.93 -15.20
CA ASP A 44 -2.41 2.00 -16.07
C ASP A 44 -3.34 2.20 -17.30
N PRO A 45 -3.13 3.24 -18.13
CA PRO A 45 -3.97 3.47 -19.32
C PRO A 45 -3.96 2.33 -20.36
N ASP A 46 -2.93 1.48 -20.36
CA ASP A 46 -2.83 0.31 -21.24
C ASP A 46 -3.46 -0.94 -20.62
N GLY A 47 -3.96 -0.85 -19.38
CA GLY A 47 -4.62 -1.94 -18.66
C GLY A 47 -3.66 -2.83 -17.87
N ASN A 48 -2.39 -2.44 -17.70
CA ASN A 48 -1.44 -3.18 -16.87
C ASN A 48 -1.71 -2.91 -15.39
N GLY A 49 -1.77 -3.96 -14.58
CA GLY A 49 -1.91 -3.83 -13.14
C GLY A 49 -0.66 -3.21 -12.51
N LEU A 50 -0.87 -2.24 -11.62
CA LEU A 50 0.16 -1.64 -10.78
C LEU A 50 -0.23 -1.78 -9.31
N GLU A 51 0.75 -2.14 -8.50
CA GLU A 51 0.70 -2.07 -7.04
C GLU A 51 1.64 -0.95 -6.58
N LEU A 52 1.11 0.00 -5.83
CA LEU A 52 1.88 1.07 -5.20
C LEU A 52 1.91 0.77 -3.70
N TYR A 53 3.10 0.60 -3.13
CA TYR A 53 3.20 0.10 -1.75
C TYR A 53 4.34 0.72 -0.95
N TRP A 54 4.24 0.59 0.37
CA TRP A 54 5.27 0.92 1.34
C TRP A 54 5.50 -0.27 2.26
N ASP A 55 6.77 -0.59 2.51
CA ASP A 55 7.17 -1.61 3.49
C ASP A 55 7.07 -1.02 4.91
N LYS A 56 6.33 -1.69 5.80
CA LYS A 56 6.36 -1.34 7.22
C LYS A 56 7.77 -1.58 7.77
N PRO A 57 8.21 -0.83 8.80
CA PRO A 57 9.44 -1.15 9.52
C PRO A 57 9.42 -2.61 9.97
N ARG A 58 10.53 -3.33 9.78
CA ARG A 58 10.61 -4.78 10.05
C ARG A 58 10.27 -5.13 11.49
N GLU A 59 10.50 -4.22 12.43
CA GLU A 59 10.18 -4.36 13.85
C GLU A 59 8.67 -4.42 14.10
N GLN A 60 7.85 -3.99 13.15
CA GLN A 60 6.38 -4.03 13.21
C GLN A 60 5.80 -5.26 12.52
N TRP A 61 6.62 -6.07 11.86
CA TRP A 61 6.13 -7.22 11.11
C TRP A 61 5.56 -8.28 12.07
N PRO A 62 4.37 -8.83 11.77
CA PRO A 62 3.79 -9.88 12.58
C PRO A 62 4.66 -11.13 12.52
N SER A 63 4.88 -11.76 13.67
CA SER A 63 5.73 -12.95 13.78
C SER A 63 4.98 -14.14 14.36
N THR A 64 5.26 -15.32 13.84
CA THR A 64 4.76 -16.58 14.40
C THR A 64 5.59 -17.02 15.62
N PRO A 65 5.07 -17.88 16.53
CA PRO A 65 5.80 -18.35 17.71
C PRO A 65 7.12 -19.09 17.41
N ASP A 66 7.26 -19.65 16.22
CA ASP A 66 8.46 -20.33 15.71
C ASP A 66 9.45 -19.39 14.99
N GLY A 67 9.18 -18.07 14.96
CA GLY A 67 10.08 -17.07 14.40
C GLY A 67 9.90 -16.79 12.91
N GLY A 68 8.82 -17.28 12.30
CA GLY A 68 8.39 -16.91 10.95
C GLY A 68 7.64 -15.59 10.90
N ILE A 69 7.24 -15.17 9.70
CA ILE A 69 6.42 -13.97 9.45
C ILE A 69 4.97 -14.40 9.24
N ASP A 70 4.04 -13.78 9.97
CA ASP A 70 2.60 -14.07 9.89
C ASP A 70 1.87 -13.03 9.01
N MET A 71 2.08 -13.11 7.70
CA MET A 71 1.43 -12.22 6.74
C MET A 71 -0.09 -12.47 6.72
N TYR A 72 -0.85 -11.38 6.61
CA TYR A 72 -2.31 -11.42 6.44
C TYR A 72 -2.73 -10.55 5.26
N THR A 73 -4.03 -10.46 5.01
CA THR A 73 -4.59 -9.48 4.07
C THR A 73 -5.89 -8.95 4.65
N ILE A 74 -5.91 -7.67 4.99
CA ILE A 74 -7.10 -6.96 5.44
C ILE A 74 -7.28 -5.67 4.62
N ALA A 75 -8.43 -5.02 4.74
CA ALA A 75 -8.64 -3.71 4.15
C ALA A 75 -7.67 -2.69 4.75
N LEU A 76 -7.01 -1.92 3.89
CA LEU A 76 -6.15 -0.82 4.34
C LEU A 76 -7.01 0.31 4.93
N ASP A 77 -6.58 0.86 6.07
CA ASP A 77 -7.17 2.08 6.62
C ASP A 77 -6.71 3.30 5.81
N LEU A 78 -7.56 3.71 4.86
CA LEU A 78 -7.27 4.81 3.95
C LEU A 78 -7.34 6.19 4.63
N GLU A 79 -8.12 6.31 5.71
CA GLU A 79 -8.19 7.56 6.48
C GLU A 79 -6.90 7.74 7.28
N ASP A 80 -6.40 6.68 7.92
CA ASP A 80 -5.12 6.70 8.62
C ASP A 80 -3.95 6.94 7.65
N LEU A 81 -3.95 6.30 6.48
CA LEU A 81 -2.94 6.56 5.44
C LEU A 81 -2.94 8.04 5.04
N LEU A 82 -4.10 8.63 4.76
CA LEU A 82 -4.19 10.05 4.37
C LEU A 82 -3.78 11.01 5.48
N SER A 83 -3.89 10.61 6.75
CA SER A 83 -3.43 11.41 7.89
C SER A 83 -1.90 11.65 7.89
N GLU A 84 -1.12 10.80 7.22
CA GLU A 84 0.35 10.94 7.10
C GLU A 84 0.79 12.22 6.37
N ILE A 85 -0.08 12.81 5.55
CA ILE A 85 0.25 14.03 4.79
C ILE A 85 0.49 15.21 5.74
N GLU A 86 -0.26 15.28 6.84
CA GLU A 86 -0.28 16.37 7.82
C GLU A 86 0.71 16.18 8.98
N LYS A 87 1.35 15.00 9.08
CA LYS A 87 2.40 14.70 10.08
C LYS A 87 3.75 15.26 9.66
#